data_AF-A0A412B002-F1
#
_entry.id   AF-A0A412B002-F1
#
_cell.length_a   1.000
_cell.length_b   1.000
_cell.length_c   1.000
_cell.angle_alpha   90.00
_cell.angle_beta   90.00
_cell.angle_gamma   90.00
#
_symmetry.space_group_name_H-M   'P 1'
#
loop_
_entity.id
_entity.type
_entity.pdbx_description
1 polymer ?
#
loop_
_entity_poly.entity_id
_entity_poly.type
_entity_poly.pdbx_seq_one_letter_code
_entity_poly.pdbx_strand_id
1 'polypeptide(L)'
;MCGVDEAGRGPLAGPVYAAAVILPPGLEIEGANDSKKLTEKKREALFLEIKEKALAYCVASASEREIDDINILNATYLAMARAVEGLSVKADYALIDGNRMPRLSVPGETIVKGDGLSMSIACASILAKVTRDHVMMEWDQRYPQYQFAKHKGYGTKLHMDLIRRYGPCELHRQSFLKKILGADASRTTRAQSIGKGRSSGSRLFGEKRLSHFREELSLPYGETDIIAEDGQYIIFVEVKTRNPGTMAGGAESVDEAKRKRLAQTAQTYLSEHPSGLQPGST
;
A
#
# COMPACT_ATOMS: atom_id res chain seq x y z
N MET A 1 -22.72 -20.66 11.26
CA MET A 1 -21.37 -20.11 11.00
C MET A 1 -21.51 -18.89 10.10
N CYS A 2 -20.69 -17.85 10.30
CA CYS A 2 -20.59 -16.73 9.36
C CYS A 2 -19.22 -16.70 8.68
N GLY A 3 -19.16 -16.18 7.46
CA GLY A 3 -17.92 -15.79 6.78
C GLY A 3 -17.73 -14.27 6.86
N VAL A 4 -16.48 -13.83 7.00
CA VAL A 4 -16.13 -12.42 7.18
C VAL A 4 -14.93 -12.06 6.30
N ASP A 5 -15.02 -10.94 5.60
CA ASP A 5 -13.93 -10.36 4.79
C ASP A 5 -14.02 -8.83 4.75
N GLU A 6 -12.92 -8.17 4.39
CA GLU A 6 -12.81 -6.72 4.28
C GLU A 6 -12.58 -6.19 2.85
N ALA A 7 -12.93 -4.92 2.65
CA ALA A 7 -12.56 -4.15 1.48
C ALA A 7 -12.03 -2.77 1.88
N GLY A 8 -10.99 -2.32 1.16
CA GLY A 8 -10.52 -0.94 1.28
C GLY A 8 -9.39 -0.71 2.27
N ARG A 9 -8.47 -1.66 2.46
CA ARG A 9 -7.28 -1.44 3.30
C ARG A 9 -6.21 -0.56 2.66
N GLY A 10 -5.92 -0.75 1.37
CA GLY A 10 -4.89 -0.01 0.63
C GLY A 10 -5.20 1.42 0.17
N PRO A 11 -6.46 1.85 -0.04
CA PRO A 11 -6.80 3.21 -0.46
C PRO A 11 -6.22 4.33 0.42
N LEU A 12 -5.96 5.48 -0.21
CA LEU A 12 -5.54 6.72 0.46
C LEU A 12 -6.73 7.50 1.05
N ALA A 13 -7.95 7.20 0.59
CA ALA A 13 -9.16 7.89 1.00
C ALA A 13 -10.33 6.93 1.25
N GLY A 14 -11.22 7.37 2.14
CA GLY A 14 -12.44 6.70 2.54
C GLY A 14 -12.24 5.66 3.64
N PRO A 15 -13.34 5.11 4.17
CA PRO A 15 -13.33 4.09 5.21
C PRO A 15 -12.80 2.74 4.71
N VAL A 16 -12.52 1.86 5.67
CA VAL A 16 -12.42 0.41 5.44
C VAL A 16 -13.78 -0.21 5.77
N TYR A 17 -14.25 -1.12 4.93
CA TYR A 17 -15.49 -1.86 5.12
C TYR A 17 -15.20 -3.32 5.40
N ALA A 18 -16.04 -3.96 6.19
CA ALA A 18 -16.08 -5.41 6.35
C ALA A 18 -17.53 -5.88 6.29
N ALA A 19 -17.72 -7.13 5.89
CA ALA A 19 -19.04 -7.76 5.92
C ALA A 19 -18.97 -9.09 6.65
N ALA A 20 -20.06 -9.47 7.27
CA ALA A 20 -20.29 -10.80 7.82
C ALA A 20 -21.52 -11.40 7.14
N VAL A 21 -21.44 -12.67 6.72
CA VAL A 21 -22.52 -13.35 5.98
C VAL A 21 -22.76 -14.75 6.55
N ILE A 22 -24.02 -15.05 6.85
CA ILE A 22 -24.51 -16.39 7.18
C ILE A 22 -25.33 -16.90 5.99
N LEU A 23 -24.94 -18.05 5.46
CA LEU A 23 -25.67 -18.72 4.37
C LEU A 23 -26.45 -19.92 4.91
N PRO A 24 -27.57 -20.31 4.26
CA PRO A 24 -28.19 -21.60 4.48
C PRO A 24 -27.18 -22.75 4.25
N PRO A 25 -27.26 -23.84 5.01
CA PRO A 25 -26.40 -25.01 4.78
C PRO A 25 -26.53 -25.52 3.33
N GLY A 26 -25.40 -25.75 2.68
CA GLY A 26 -25.35 -26.27 1.30
C GLY A 26 -25.73 -25.26 0.21
N LEU A 27 -26.00 -24.00 0.56
CA LEU A 27 -26.23 -22.97 -0.47
C LEU A 27 -24.92 -22.67 -1.20
N GLU A 28 -24.96 -22.85 -2.52
CA GLU A 28 -23.94 -22.36 -3.42
C GLU A 28 -24.50 -21.20 -4.26
N ILE A 29 -23.71 -20.14 -4.40
CA ILE A 29 -24.02 -19.02 -5.28
C ILE A 29 -23.04 -19.08 -6.45
N GLU A 30 -23.56 -19.39 -7.63
CA GLU A 30 -22.73 -19.61 -8.81
C GLU A 30 -21.95 -18.34 -9.17
N GLY A 31 -20.62 -18.47 -9.31
CA GLY A 31 -19.76 -17.34 -9.63
C GLY A 31 -19.43 -16.42 -8.45
N ALA A 32 -19.94 -16.68 -7.24
CA ALA A 32 -19.42 -16.09 -6.01
C ALA A 32 -18.07 -16.72 -5.65
N ASN A 33 -17.02 -16.29 -6.34
CA ASN A 33 -15.62 -16.60 -6.05
C ASN A 33 -14.82 -15.29 -5.93
N ASP A 34 -13.51 -15.38 -5.69
CA ASP A 34 -12.56 -14.25 -5.52
C ASP A 34 -13.05 -12.96 -6.21
N SER A 35 -13.52 -12.04 -5.38
CA SER A 35 -14.24 -10.84 -5.81
C SER A 35 -13.40 -9.97 -6.74
N LYS A 36 -12.07 -10.09 -6.71
CA LYS A 36 -11.12 -9.33 -7.54
C LYS A 36 -11.05 -9.85 -8.98
N LYS A 37 -11.47 -11.09 -9.24
CA LYS A 37 -11.53 -11.69 -10.59
C LYS A 37 -12.84 -11.41 -11.30
N LEU A 38 -13.83 -10.90 -10.59
CA LEU A 38 -15.14 -10.59 -11.13
C LEU A 38 -15.18 -9.19 -11.76
N THR A 39 -15.89 -9.07 -12.87
CA THR A 39 -16.26 -7.78 -13.45
C THR A 39 -17.23 -7.04 -12.52
N GLU A 40 -17.23 -5.70 -12.55
CA GLU A 40 -18.16 -4.87 -11.75
C GLU A 40 -19.63 -5.28 -11.94
N LYS A 41 -20.08 -5.46 -13.20
CA LYS A 41 -21.45 -5.91 -13.51
C LYS A 41 -21.81 -7.25 -12.85
N LYS A 42 -20.89 -8.21 -12.83
CA LYS A 42 -21.10 -9.52 -12.16
C LYS A 42 -21.15 -9.35 -10.64
N ARG A 43 -20.28 -8.52 -10.06
CA ARG A 43 -20.31 -8.24 -8.61
C ARG A 43 -21.61 -7.59 -8.17
N GLU A 44 -22.15 -6.65 -8.95
CA GLU A 44 -23.46 -6.02 -8.67
C GLU A 44 -24.61 -7.03 -8.68
N ALA A 45 -24.63 -7.93 -9.67
CA ALA A 45 -25.64 -8.99 -9.73
C ALA A 45 -25.55 -9.92 -8.51
N LEU A 46 -24.33 -10.38 -8.17
CA LEU A 46 -24.08 -11.23 -7.01
C LEU A 46 -24.38 -10.51 -5.70
N PHE A 47 -24.12 -9.21 -5.60
CA PHE A 47 -24.45 -8.41 -4.42
C PHE A 47 -25.94 -8.47 -4.10
N LEU A 48 -26.80 -8.35 -5.11
CA LEU A 48 -28.25 -8.48 -4.93
C LEU A 48 -28.65 -9.90 -4.54
N GLU A 49 -28.12 -10.90 -5.25
CA GLU A 49 -28.42 -12.31 -5.01
C GLU A 49 -27.99 -12.77 -3.60
N ILE A 50 -26.81 -12.36 -3.13
CA ILE A 50 -26.32 -12.67 -1.78
C ILE A 50 -27.26 -12.06 -0.73
N LYS A 51 -27.67 -10.80 -0.90
CA LYS A 51 -28.57 -10.13 0.05
C LYS A 51 -29.94 -10.79 0.14
N GLU A 52 -30.41 -11.35 -0.97
CA GLU A 52 -31.68 -12.08 -1.04
C GLU A 52 -31.58 -13.48 -0.42
N LYS A 53 -30.50 -14.22 -0.70
CA LYS A 53 -30.38 -15.63 -0.32
C LYS A 53 -29.70 -15.89 1.04
N ALA A 54 -28.96 -14.93 1.57
CA ALA A 54 -28.31 -15.07 2.87
C ALA A 54 -29.34 -15.13 4.01
N LEU A 55 -29.09 -15.99 5.01
CA LEU A 55 -29.91 -16.04 6.23
C LEU A 55 -29.78 -14.76 7.04
N ALA A 56 -28.56 -14.21 7.10
CA ALA A 56 -28.28 -12.92 7.66
C ALA A 56 -26.99 -12.38 7.05
N TYR A 57 -26.90 -11.07 6.93
CA TYR A 57 -25.66 -10.39 6.62
C TYR A 57 -25.62 -9.04 7.32
N CYS A 58 -24.41 -8.51 7.50
CA CYS A 58 -24.21 -7.15 7.96
C CYS A 58 -22.95 -6.60 7.30
N VAL A 59 -22.99 -5.33 6.92
CA VAL A 59 -21.85 -4.60 6.37
C VAL A 59 -21.57 -3.42 7.30
N ALA A 60 -20.35 -3.32 7.78
CA ALA A 60 -19.93 -2.29 8.70
C ALA A 60 -18.60 -1.66 8.25
N SER A 61 -18.29 -0.50 8.82
CA SER A 61 -17.09 0.25 8.47
C SER A 61 -16.33 0.78 9.67
N ALA A 62 -15.06 1.10 9.43
CA ALA A 62 -14.29 2.03 10.24
C ALA A 62 -13.84 3.21 9.36
N SER A 63 -14.14 4.42 9.83
CA SER A 63 -13.87 5.69 9.16
C SER A 63 -12.38 5.94 8.94
N GLU A 64 -12.05 6.87 8.04
CA GLU A 64 -10.68 7.36 7.85
C GLU A 64 -10.08 7.92 9.14
N ARG A 65 -10.89 8.55 10.00
CA ARG A 65 -10.47 9.05 11.33
C ARG A 65 -10.09 7.90 12.24
N GLU A 66 -10.94 6.87 12.34
CA GLU A 66 -10.61 5.67 13.12
C GLU A 66 -9.36 4.98 12.56
N ILE A 67 -9.19 4.93 11.24
CA ILE A 67 -7.96 4.40 10.61
C ILE A 67 -6.73 5.20 11.04
N ASP A 68 -6.82 6.53 11.06
CA ASP A 68 -5.72 7.39 11.48
C ASP A 68 -5.41 7.25 12.99
N ASP A 69 -6.43 7.05 13.83
CA ASP A 69 -6.30 6.95 15.29
C ASP A 69 -5.75 5.58 15.74
N ILE A 70 -6.33 4.48 15.23
CA ILE A 70 -6.02 3.12 15.69
C ILE A 70 -5.22 2.28 14.70
N ASN A 71 -4.79 2.86 13.58
CA ASN A 71 -4.13 2.22 12.43
C ASN A 71 -5.05 1.29 11.60
N ILE A 72 -4.64 1.03 10.35
CA ILE A 72 -5.45 0.27 9.39
C ILE A 72 -5.72 -1.18 9.81
N LEU A 73 -4.80 -1.83 10.54
CA LEU A 73 -4.99 -3.20 10.98
C LEU A 73 -6.12 -3.26 12.01
N ASN A 74 -6.05 -2.44 13.05
CA ASN A 74 -7.07 -2.45 14.10
C ASN A 74 -8.40 -1.87 13.60
N ALA A 75 -8.39 -0.88 12.70
CA ALA A 75 -9.61 -0.39 12.06
C ALA A 75 -10.30 -1.46 11.21
N THR A 76 -9.52 -2.31 10.54
CA THR A 76 -10.07 -3.49 9.84
C THR A 76 -10.74 -4.43 10.83
N TYR A 77 -10.08 -4.77 11.93
CA TYR A 77 -10.65 -5.62 12.97
C TYR A 77 -11.90 -5.02 13.62
N LEU A 78 -11.92 -3.70 13.83
CA LEU A 78 -13.07 -2.99 14.33
C LEU A 78 -14.26 -3.09 13.37
N ALA A 79 -14.03 -2.90 12.07
CA ALA A 79 -15.07 -3.09 11.05
C ALA A 79 -15.59 -4.55 11.03
N MET A 80 -14.68 -5.54 11.12
CA MET A 80 -15.06 -6.96 11.19
C MET A 80 -15.90 -7.27 12.44
N ALA A 81 -15.49 -6.79 13.61
CA ALA A 81 -16.22 -6.97 14.86
C ALA A 81 -17.64 -6.37 14.76
N ARG A 82 -17.75 -5.12 14.27
CA ARG A 82 -19.03 -4.46 14.03
C ARG A 82 -19.91 -5.24 13.06
N ALA A 83 -19.34 -5.82 12.00
CA ALA A 83 -20.09 -6.61 11.05
C ALA A 83 -20.64 -7.90 11.69
N VAL A 84 -19.84 -8.59 12.51
CA VAL A 84 -20.29 -9.80 13.22
C VAL A 84 -21.35 -9.47 14.27
N GLU A 85 -21.15 -8.41 15.06
CA GLU A 85 -22.09 -7.95 16.09
C GLU A 85 -23.41 -7.44 15.51
N GLY A 86 -23.37 -6.86 14.30
CA GLY A 86 -24.53 -6.32 13.61
C GLY A 86 -25.36 -7.35 12.83
N LEU A 87 -25.02 -8.63 12.89
CA LEU A 87 -25.84 -9.69 12.28
C LEU A 87 -27.20 -9.79 13.00
N SER A 88 -28.29 -9.81 12.23
CA SER A 88 -29.64 -10.01 12.76
C SER A 88 -29.84 -11.40 13.38
N VAL A 89 -29.08 -12.40 12.90
CA VAL A 89 -29.01 -13.74 13.45
C VAL A 89 -27.61 -13.93 14.04
N LYS A 90 -27.53 -14.26 15.33
CA LYS A 90 -26.24 -14.48 15.98
C LYS A 90 -25.51 -15.68 15.35
N ALA A 91 -24.25 -15.48 14.99
CA ALA A 91 -23.39 -16.58 14.56
C ALA A 91 -22.85 -17.34 15.78
N ASP A 92 -22.73 -18.66 15.67
CA ASP A 92 -22.05 -19.49 16.69
C ASP A 92 -20.53 -19.55 16.47
N TYR A 93 -20.07 -19.29 15.24
CA TYR A 93 -18.68 -19.42 14.82
C TYR A 93 -18.40 -18.54 13.60
N ALA A 94 -17.21 -17.94 13.54
CA ALA A 94 -16.80 -17.06 12.45
C ALA A 94 -15.59 -17.59 11.66
N LEU A 95 -15.68 -17.55 10.34
CA LEU A 95 -14.58 -17.83 9.41
C LEU A 95 -14.08 -16.50 8.83
N ILE A 96 -12.83 -16.15 9.08
CA ILE A 96 -12.27 -14.84 8.71
C ILE A 96 -11.27 -15.01 7.57
N ASP A 97 -11.35 -14.19 6.50
CA ASP A 97 -10.29 -14.18 5.49
C ASP A 97 -8.97 -13.64 6.08
N GLY A 98 -7.88 -14.34 5.77
CA GLY A 98 -6.53 -13.93 6.14
C GLY A 98 -5.88 -14.84 7.19
N ASN A 99 -4.92 -14.28 7.92
CA ASN A 99 -4.01 -15.05 8.79
C ASN A 99 -3.98 -14.56 10.23
N ARG A 100 -4.90 -13.67 10.62
CA ARG A 100 -4.96 -13.09 11.95
C ARG A 100 -6.39 -12.94 12.41
N MET A 101 -6.64 -13.38 13.64
CA MET A 101 -7.97 -13.40 14.22
C MET A 101 -8.27 -12.05 14.91
N PRO A 102 -9.32 -11.32 14.51
CA PRO A 102 -9.81 -10.19 15.28
C PRO A 102 -10.41 -10.65 16.61
N ARG A 103 -10.53 -9.74 17.59
CA ARG A 103 -11.30 -10.02 18.80
C ARG A 103 -12.78 -9.92 18.45
N LEU A 104 -13.49 -11.04 18.53
CA LEU A 104 -14.92 -11.16 18.23
C LEU A 104 -15.69 -11.66 19.46
N SER A 105 -17.00 -11.43 19.46
CA SER A 105 -17.93 -11.96 20.47
C SER A 105 -18.18 -13.47 20.34
N VAL A 106 -17.66 -14.11 19.29
CA VAL A 106 -17.88 -15.50 18.92
C VAL A 106 -16.53 -16.18 18.67
N PRO A 107 -16.40 -17.50 18.91
CA PRO A 107 -15.22 -18.24 18.48
C PRO A 107 -15.10 -18.23 16.95
N GLY A 108 -13.90 -18.51 16.46
CA GLY A 108 -13.66 -18.56 15.01
C GLY A 108 -12.25 -18.96 14.65
N GLU A 109 -12.00 -19.02 13.36
CA GLU A 109 -10.71 -19.32 12.76
C GLU A 109 -10.44 -18.45 11.54
N THR A 110 -9.17 -18.41 11.13
CA THR A 110 -8.73 -17.65 9.96
C THR A 110 -8.40 -18.58 8.82
N ILE A 111 -8.89 -18.26 7.62
CA ILE A 111 -8.63 -19.02 6.41
C ILE A 111 -7.84 -18.14 5.44
N VAL A 112 -6.62 -18.53 5.12
CA VAL A 112 -5.80 -17.82 4.14
C VAL A 112 -6.38 -18.04 2.74
N LYS A 113 -6.74 -16.95 2.04
CA LYS A 113 -7.47 -17.00 0.76
C LYS A 113 -8.84 -17.68 0.94
N GLY A 114 -9.51 -17.32 2.03
CA GLY A 114 -10.81 -17.85 2.41
C GLY A 114 -11.89 -17.54 1.37
N ASP A 115 -11.76 -16.44 0.63
CA ASP A 115 -12.62 -16.09 -0.50
C ASP A 115 -12.61 -17.14 -1.64
N GLY A 116 -11.56 -17.93 -1.76
CA GLY A 116 -11.47 -19.07 -2.69
C GLY A 116 -11.86 -20.41 -2.09
N LEU A 117 -12.06 -20.50 -0.77
CA LEU A 117 -12.23 -21.76 -0.03
C LEU A 117 -13.56 -21.86 0.72
N SER A 118 -14.21 -20.72 0.99
CA SER A 118 -15.44 -20.62 1.77
C SER A 118 -16.45 -19.72 1.07
N MET A 119 -17.60 -20.28 0.72
CA MET A 119 -18.69 -19.55 0.05
C MET A 119 -19.15 -18.35 0.89
N SER A 120 -19.24 -18.49 2.22
CA SER A 120 -19.62 -17.38 3.09
C SER A 120 -18.59 -16.25 3.14
N ILE A 121 -17.28 -16.58 3.06
CA ILE A 121 -16.22 -15.55 2.97
C ILE A 121 -16.26 -14.88 1.59
N ALA A 122 -16.43 -15.65 0.51
CA ALA A 122 -16.57 -15.11 -0.84
C ALA A 122 -17.74 -14.11 -0.93
N CYS A 123 -18.88 -14.46 -0.34
CA CYS A 123 -20.04 -13.59 -0.25
C CYS A 123 -19.75 -12.32 0.56
N ALA A 124 -19.09 -12.45 1.72
CA ALA A 124 -18.67 -11.31 2.53
C ALA A 124 -17.74 -10.36 1.76
N SER A 125 -16.78 -10.91 1.00
CA SER A 125 -15.87 -10.15 0.15
C SER A 125 -16.63 -9.26 -0.85
N ILE A 126 -17.61 -9.85 -1.52
CA ILE A 126 -18.45 -9.16 -2.51
C ILE A 126 -19.27 -8.07 -1.83
N LEU A 127 -19.95 -8.36 -0.71
CA LEU A 127 -20.75 -7.37 0.01
C LEU A 127 -19.90 -6.18 0.49
N ALA A 128 -18.73 -6.44 1.09
CA ALA A 128 -17.83 -5.40 1.54
C ALA A 128 -17.32 -4.54 0.37
N LYS A 129 -16.92 -5.19 -0.74
CA LYS A 129 -16.37 -4.51 -1.92
C LYS A 129 -17.40 -3.62 -2.61
N VAL A 130 -18.58 -4.16 -2.91
CA VAL A 130 -19.62 -3.44 -3.66
C VAL A 130 -20.15 -2.27 -2.82
N THR A 131 -20.44 -2.50 -1.54
CA THR A 131 -20.88 -1.43 -0.63
C THR A 131 -19.85 -0.30 -0.55
N ARG A 132 -18.56 -0.63 -0.41
CA ARG A 132 -17.51 0.39 -0.39
C ARG A 132 -17.45 1.16 -1.70
N ASP A 133 -17.54 0.48 -2.84
CA ASP A 133 -17.47 1.14 -4.15
C ASP A 133 -18.66 2.08 -4.38
N HIS A 134 -19.86 1.72 -3.92
CA HIS A 134 -21.05 2.59 -3.91
C HIS A 134 -20.80 3.88 -3.13
N VAL A 135 -20.30 3.75 -1.89
CA VAL A 135 -19.98 4.91 -1.04
C VAL A 135 -18.92 5.80 -1.66
N MET A 136 -17.91 5.23 -2.31
CA MET A 136 -16.90 6.03 -3.02
C MET A 136 -17.49 6.78 -4.24
N MET A 137 -18.57 6.28 -4.86
CA MET A 137 -19.29 7.00 -5.93
C MET A 137 -20.14 8.14 -5.37
N GLU A 138 -20.75 7.97 -4.20
CA GLU A 138 -21.47 9.05 -3.52
C GLU A 138 -20.50 10.19 -3.13
N TRP A 139 -19.32 9.84 -2.61
CA TRP A 139 -18.30 10.82 -2.29
C TRP A 139 -17.71 11.51 -3.52
N ASP A 140 -17.70 10.86 -4.69
CA ASP A 140 -17.32 11.50 -5.95
C ASP A 140 -18.24 12.68 -6.27
N GLN A 141 -19.55 12.55 -6.02
CA GLN A 141 -20.51 13.64 -6.25
C GLN A 141 -20.26 14.84 -5.33
N ARG A 142 -19.86 14.56 -4.08
CA ARG A 142 -19.55 15.61 -3.08
C ARG A 142 -18.17 16.24 -3.30
N TYR A 143 -17.22 15.48 -3.84
CA TYR A 143 -15.84 15.87 -4.06
C TYR A 143 -15.39 15.59 -5.51
N PRO A 144 -16.05 16.19 -6.51
CA PRO A 144 -15.88 15.82 -7.93
C PRO A 144 -14.47 16.08 -8.46
N GLN A 145 -13.74 17.03 -7.86
CA GLN A 145 -12.37 17.33 -8.22
C GLN A 145 -11.40 16.17 -7.95
N TYR A 146 -11.75 15.24 -7.07
CA TYR A 146 -10.91 14.08 -6.74
C TYR A 146 -11.23 12.85 -7.59
N GLN A 147 -12.31 12.81 -8.36
CA GLN A 147 -12.63 11.72 -9.29
C GLN A 147 -12.61 10.31 -8.64
N PHE A 148 -13.08 10.21 -7.38
CA PHE A 148 -13.20 8.96 -6.64
C PHE A 148 -13.96 7.86 -7.39
N ALA A 149 -14.88 8.18 -8.30
CA ALA A 149 -15.57 7.19 -9.11
C ALA A 149 -14.60 6.35 -9.96
N LYS A 150 -13.46 6.91 -10.39
CA LYS A 150 -12.48 6.24 -11.27
C LYS A 150 -11.52 5.32 -10.54
N HIS A 151 -11.09 5.69 -9.33
CA HIS A 151 -10.05 4.98 -8.60
C HIS A 151 -10.45 4.54 -7.20
N LYS A 152 -11.69 4.80 -6.75
CA LYS A 152 -12.26 4.37 -5.46
C LYS A 152 -11.36 4.68 -4.25
N GLY A 153 -10.62 5.78 -4.31
CA GLY A 153 -9.65 6.23 -3.30
C GLY A 153 -8.27 5.54 -3.34
N TYR A 154 -8.00 4.59 -4.24
CA TYR A 154 -6.67 3.98 -4.40
C TYR A 154 -5.63 5.00 -4.87
N GLY A 155 -4.37 4.83 -4.45
CA GLY A 155 -3.24 5.71 -4.78
C GLY A 155 -2.75 5.58 -6.22
N THR A 156 -3.65 5.74 -7.19
CA THR A 156 -3.30 5.80 -8.61
C THR A 156 -2.56 7.10 -8.93
N LYS A 157 -1.85 7.14 -10.08
CA LYS A 157 -1.20 8.38 -10.55
C LYS A 157 -2.18 9.55 -10.58
N LEU A 158 -3.36 9.33 -11.16
CA LEU A 158 -4.44 10.32 -11.20
C LEU A 158 -4.78 10.83 -9.80
N HIS A 159 -5.05 9.93 -8.84
CA HIS A 159 -5.45 10.34 -7.50
C HIS A 159 -4.35 11.14 -6.79
N MET A 160 -3.09 10.71 -6.90
CA MET A 160 -1.96 11.44 -6.31
C MET A 160 -1.80 12.83 -6.92
N ASP A 161 -1.97 12.98 -8.24
CA ASP A 161 -1.88 14.28 -8.91
C ASP A 161 -3.02 15.22 -8.50
N LEU A 162 -4.23 14.69 -8.30
CA LEU A 162 -5.38 15.45 -7.79
C LEU A 162 -5.16 15.91 -6.34
N ILE A 163 -4.61 15.04 -5.47
CA ILE A 163 -4.23 15.40 -4.10
C ILE A 163 -3.16 16.50 -4.11
N ARG A 164 -2.16 16.43 -4.97
CA ARG A 164 -1.14 17.49 -5.09
C ARG A 164 -1.74 18.82 -5.54
N ARG A 165 -2.69 18.76 -6.47
CA ARG A 165 -3.33 19.95 -7.04
C ARG A 165 -4.29 20.65 -6.08
N TYR A 166 -5.09 19.87 -5.34
CA TYR A 166 -6.20 20.40 -4.53
C TYR A 166 -5.97 20.30 -3.02
N GLY A 167 -4.87 19.68 -2.59
CA GLY A 167 -4.66 19.26 -1.20
C GLY A 167 -5.46 17.99 -0.86
N PRO A 168 -5.33 17.46 0.37
CA PRO A 168 -6.21 16.41 0.87
C PRO A 168 -7.56 16.96 1.33
N CYS A 169 -8.67 16.28 0.99
CA CYS A 169 -9.98 16.50 1.61
C CYS A 169 -10.20 15.63 2.86
N GLU A 170 -11.36 15.82 3.51
CA GLU A 170 -11.76 15.15 4.75
C GLU A 170 -11.73 13.61 4.71
N LEU A 171 -11.91 13.00 3.53
CA LEU A 171 -11.88 11.54 3.37
C LEU A 171 -10.48 10.95 3.37
N HIS A 172 -9.44 11.77 3.23
CA HIS A 172 -8.09 11.26 3.11
C HIS A 172 -7.55 10.81 4.47
N ARG A 173 -6.95 9.62 4.47
CA ARG A 173 -6.24 9.03 5.61
C ARG A 173 -4.92 9.75 5.78
N GLN A 174 -4.85 10.66 6.73
CA GLN A 174 -3.69 11.53 6.93
C GLN A 174 -2.43 10.72 7.23
N SER A 175 -2.57 9.62 7.97
CA SER A 175 -1.47 8.70 8.28
C SER A 175 -0.83 8.08 7.03
N PHE A 176 -1.60 7.86 5.97
CA PHE A 176 -1.11 7.29 4.70
C PHE A 176 -0.47 8.36 3.83
N LEU A 177 -1.02 9.58 3.85
CA LEU A 177 -0.51 10.70 3.07
C LEU A 177 0.80 11.27 3.60
N LYS A 178 1.12 11.13 4.89
CA LYS A 178 2.40 11.60 5.47
C LYS A 178 3.63 11.12 4.68
N LYS A 179 3.61 9.88 4.19
CA LYS A 179 4.73 9.34 3.39
C LYS A 179 4.74 9.86 1.95
N ILE A 180 3.57 10.20 1.41
CA ILE A 180 3.38 10.63 0.02
C ILE A 180 3.65 12.13 -0.13
N LEU A 181 3.11 12.94 0.78
CA LEU A 181 3.29 14.40 0.80
C LEU A 181 4.57 14.81 1.55
N GLY A 182 4.98 14.05 2.57
CA GLY A 182 6.21 14.30 3.32
C GLY A 182 7.49 13.99 2.52
N ALA A 183 7.43 13.12 1.52
CA ALA A 183 8.53 12.91 0.58
C ALA A 183 8.76 14.13 -0.35
N ASP A 184 7.75 14.95 -0.60
CA ASP A 184 7.88 16.18 -1.41
C ASP A 184 8.29 17.40 -0.54
N ALA A 185 7.85 17.47 0.72
CA ALA A 185 8.37 18.46 1.68
C ALA A 185 9.86 18.22 1.99
N SER A 186 10.28 16.95 2.04
CA SER A 186 11.69 16.59 2.11
C SER A 186 12.41 16.87 0.79
N ARG A 187 11.82 16.73 -0.41
CA ARG A 187 12.47 17.19 -1.65
C ARG A 187 12.73 18.70 -1.70
N THR A 188 11.83 19.51 -1.15
CA THR A 188 11.97 20.98 -1.12
C THR A 188 12.99 21.45 -0.08
N THR A 189 13.07 20.78 1.08
CA THR A 189 14.09 21.04 2.12
C THR A 189 15.42 20.33 1.85
N ARG A 190 15.42 19.22 1.11
CA ARG A 190 16.62 18.52 0.62
C ARG A 190 17.24 19.34 -0.52
N ALA A 191 16.51 20.07 -1.36
CA ALA A 191 17.13 21.04 -2.27
C ALA A 191 17.94 22.13 -1.53
N GLN A 192 17.52 22.55 -0.34
CA GLN A 192 18.23 23.52 0.50
C GLN A 192 19.34 22.89 1.37
N SER A 193 19.19 21.65 1.84
CA SER A 193 20.26 20.93 2.57
C SER A 193 21.30 20.28 1.65
N ILE A 194 20.91 19.91 0.43
CA ILE A 194 21.78 19.57 -0.71
C ILE A 194 22.56 20.82 -1.12
N GLY A 195 22.06 22.05 -0.96
CA GLY A 195 22.86 23.27 -1.14
C GLY A 195 24.08 23.34 -0.20
N LYS A 196 23.97 22.85 1.05
CA LYS A 196 25.07 22.78 2.03
C LYS A 196 25.90 21.50 1.95
N GLY A 197 25.33 20.39 1.48
CA GLY A 197 26.04 19.13 1.21
C GLY A 197 26.78 19.12 -0.14
N ARG A 198 26.25 19.79 -1.17
CA ARG A 198 26.85 19.94 -2.52
C ARG A 198 28.18 20.65 -2.46
N SER A 199 28.32 21.68 -1.62
CA SER A 199 29.59 22.40 -1.45
C SER A 199 30.69 21.58 -0.76
N SER A 200 30.31 20.55 0.01
CA SER A 200 31.24 19.72 0.77
C SER A 200 31.63 18.44 0.02
N GLY A 201 30.66 17.83 -0.69
CA GLY A 201 30.91 16.68 -1.56
C GLY A 201 31.72 17.06 -2.81
N SER A 202 31.39 18.15 -3.50
CA SER A 202 32.16 18.59 -4.67
C SER A 202 33.61 18.99 -4.33
N ARG A 203 33.87 19.44 -3.10
CA ARG A 203 35.24 19.69 -2.59
C ARG A 203 36.03 18.42 -2.33
N LEU A 204 35.42 17.38 -1.77
CA LEU A 204 36.07 16.08 -1.53
C LEU A 204 36.43 15.33 -2.83
N PHE A 205 35.64 15.51 -3.89
CA PHE A 205 35.86 14.83 -5.17
C PHE A 205 36.67 15.66 -6.19
N GLY A 206 36.73 16.99 -6.03
CA GLY A 206 37.63 17.86 -6.81
C GLY A 206 39.12 17.55 -6.60
N GLU A 207 39.50 16.97 -5.47
CA GLU A 207 40.87 16.54 -5.18
C GLU A 207 41.25 15.19 -5.83
N LYS A 208 40.29 14.39 -6.33
CA LYS A 208 40.52 13.01 -6.81
C LYS A 208 40.42 12.79 -8.33
N ARG A 209 40.33 13.82 -9.18
CA ARG A 209 40.33 13.71 -10.67
C ARG A 209 39.31 12.68 -11.23
N LEU A 210 38.06 12.68 -10.75
CA LEU A 210 36.98 11.92 -11.38
C LEU A 210 36.34 12.74 -12.51
N SER A 211 36.10 12.12 -13.68
CA SER A 211 35.57 12.80 -14.87
C SER A 211 34.24 12.20 -15.28
N HIS A 212 33.21 13.05 -15.40
CA HIS A 212 31.82 12.75 -15.78
C HIS A 212 30.92 12.21 -14.65
N PHE A 213 29.83 12.93 -14.42
CA PHE A 213 28.79 12.63 -13.44
C PHE A 213 27.45 12.52 -14.18
N ARG A 214 26.72 11.43 -13.96
CA ARG A 214 25.28 11.36 -14.30
C ARG A 214 24.48 11.36 -13.00
N GLU A 215 23.67 12.39 -12.81
CA GLU A 215 22.80 12.52 -11.65
C GLU A 215 21.48 11.75 -11.90
N GLU A 216 21.16 10.84 -10.98
CA GLU A 216 19.90 10.08 -10.84
C GLU A 216 19.59 8.97 -11.88
N LEU A 217 19.78 7.71 -11.48
CA LEU A 217 19.07 6.56 -12.05
C LEU A 217 18.20 5.90 -10.98
N SER A 218 16.88 5.96 -11.17
CA SER A 218 15.92 5.22 -10.36
C SER A 218 15.83 3.79 -10.90
N LEU A 219 16.57 2.86 -10.30
CA LEU A 219 16.55 1.46 -10.68
C LEU A 219 15.62 0.65 -9.74
N PRO A 220 15.08 -0.51 -10.21
CA PRO A 220 13.99 -1.24 -9.54
C PRO A 220 14.27 -1.66 -8.10
N TYR A 221 15.54 -1.68 -7.72
CA TYR A 221 16.01 -2.15 -6.43
C TYR A 221 16.49 -1.04 -5.50
N GLY A 222 16.38 0.26 -5.80
CA GLY A 222 16.71 1.36 -4.88
C GLY A 222 17.44 2.56 -5.52
N GLU A 223 17.32 3.73 -4.88
CA GLU A 223 18.02 4.97 -5.27
C GLU A 223 19.54 4.78 -5.08
N THR A 224 20.31 4.99 -6.14
CA THR A 224 21.78 5.14 -6.08
C THR A 224 22.08 6.59 -6.38
N ASP A 225 22.78 7.27 -5.48
CA ASP A 225 22.83 8.74 -5.49
C ASP A 225 23.82 9.31 -6.52
N ILE A 226 24.91 8.60 -6.85
CA ILE A 226 25.94 9.10 -7.79
C ILE A 226 26.56 7.95 -8.60
N ILE A 227 26.66 8.11 -9.92
CA ILE A 227 27.51 7.30 -10.79
C ILE A 227 28.66 8.19 -11.28
N ALA A 228 29.89 7.78 -11.00
CA ALA A 228 31.11 8.46 -11.43
C ALA A 228 31.98 7.53 -12.29
N GLU A 229 32.69 8.10 -13.26
CA GLU A 229 33.62 7.36 -14.11
C GLU A 229 35.08 7.71 -13.71
N ASP A 230 35.90 6.68 -13.53
CA ASP A 230 37.35 6.79 -13.29
C ASP A 230 38.12 5.88 -14.25
N GLY A 231 38.56 6.42 -15.39
CA GLY A 231 39.29 5.67 -16.39
C GLY A 231 38.49 4.50 -16.96
N GLN A 232 38.85 3.26 -16.58
CA GLN A 232 38.15 2.04 -17.01
C GLN A 232 37.04 1.59 -16.05
N TYR A 233 36.82 2.32 -14.96
CA TYR A 233 35.89 1.93 -13.90
C TYR A 233 34.65 2.82 -13.85
N ILE A 234 33.51 2.19 -13.59
CA ILE A 234 32.28 2.88 -13.16
C ILE A 234 32.13 2.67 -11.65
N ILE A 235 31.97 3.77 -10.93
CA ILE A 235 31.85 3.83 -9.48
C ILE A 235 30.41 4.21 -9.13
N PHE A 236 29.76 3.39 -8.30
CA PHE A 236 28.43 3.63 -7.76
C PHE A 236 28.56 4.06 -6.30
N VAL A 237 28.06 5.25 -5.95
CA VAL A 237 28.17 5.80 -4.59
C VAL A 237 26.77 5.98 -3.99
N GLU A 238 26.57 5.41 -2.81
CA GLU A 238 25.40 5.64 -1.96
C GLU A 238 25.77 6.71 -0.91
N VAL A 239 25.07 7.86 -0.89
CA VAL A 239 25.41 8.98 0.00
C VAL A 239 24.38 9.06 1.14
N LYS A 240 24.82 8.85 2.38
CA LYS A 240 23.96 9.02 3.56
C LYS A 240 24.40 10.17 4.45
N THR A 241 23.45 11.03 4.80
CA THR A 241 23.60 12.02 5.87
C THR A 241 23.39 11.36 7.23
N ARG A 242 24.31 11.57 8.17
CA ARG A 242 24.25 11.04 9.55
C ARG A 242 23.72 12.08 10.54
N ASN A 243 23.04 11.62 11.59
CA ASN A 243 22.74 12.44 12.78
C ASN A 243 24.01 12.58 13.65
N PRO A 244 24.24 13.75 14.28
CA PRO A 244 25.41 13.98 15.11
C PRO A 244 25.28 13.17 16.42
N GLY A 245 25.96 12.02 16.50
CA GLY A 245 25.96 11.19 17.72
C GLY A 245 26.41 9.74 17.57
N THR A 246 26.53 9.21 16.34
CA THR A 246 27.02 7.83 16.12
C THR A 246 28.51 7.80 15.76
N MET A 247 29.34 7.22 16.63
CA MET A 247 30.78 6.99 16.43
C MET A 247 31.05 5.59 15.84
N ALA A 248 30.80 5.41 14.55
CA ALA A 248 31.31 4.26 13.80
C ALA A 248 31.82 4.74 12.43
N GLY A 249 32.87 4.13 11.90
CA GLY A 249 33.49 4.53 10.63
C GLY A 249 32.51 4.43 9.44
N GLY A 250 32.76 5.15 8.34
CA GLY A 250 31.92 5.07 7.13
C GLY A 250 31.84 3.66 6.55
N ALA A 251 32.99 2.96 6.51
CA ALA A 251 33.12 1.59 6.01
C ALA A 251 32.38 0.55 6.86
N GLU A 252 32.21 0.80 8.17
CA GLU A 252 31.53 -0.13 9.09
C GLU A 252 30.00 -0.14 8.94
N SER A 253 29.45 0.84 8.21
CA SER A 253 28.01 0.97 7.99
C SER A 253 27.47 0.28 6.72
N VAL A 254 28.37 -0.37 5.97
CA VAL A 254 28.07 -1.12 4.75
C VAL A 254 28.04 -2.62 5.08
N ASP A 255 26.84 -3.13 5.36
CA ASP A 255 26.61 -4.56 5.57
C ASP A 255 26.66 -5.35 4.25
N GLU A 256 26.75 -6.67 4.36
CA GLU A 256 26.84 -7.59 3.21
C GLU A 256 25.62 -7.52 2.29
N ALA A 257 24.43 -7.27 2.85
CA ALA A 257 23.21 -7.08 2.08
C ALA A 257 23.27 -5.83 1.20
N LYS A 258 23.84 -4.72 1.70
CA LYS A 258 24.07 -3.49 0.93
C LYS A 258 25.10 -3.68 -0.18
N ARG A 259 26.20 -4.39 0.11
CA ARG A 259 27.19 -4.74 -0.93
C ARG A 259 26.57 -5.55 -2.06
N LYS A 260 25.71 -6.53 -1.72
CA LYS A 260 25.00 -7.35 -2.70
C LYS A 260 24.02 -6.54 -3.55
N ARG A 261 23.31 -5.57 -2.93
CA ARG A 261 22.38 -4.67 -3.61
C ARG A 261 23.10 -3.74 -4.59
N LEU A 262 24.19 -3.10 -4.17
CA LEU A 262 25.02 -2.24 -5.02
C LEU A 262 25.61 -3.03 -6.20
N ALA A 263 26.09 -4.24 -5.96
CA ALA A 263 26.59 -5.12 -7.02
C ALA A 263 25.50 -5.49 -8.05
N GLN A 264 24.28 -5.81 -7.59
CA GLN A 264 23.15 -6.08 -8.49
C GLN A 264 22.74 -4.84 -9.31
N THR A 265 22.72 -3.67 -8.68
CA THR A 265 22.44 -2.41 -9.38
C THR A 265 23.49 -2.11 -10.45
N ALA A 266 24.78 -2.29 -10.12
CA ALA A 266 25.87 -2.10 -11.06
C ALA A 266 25.81 -3.07 -12.26
N GLN A 267 25.51 -4.35 -12.00
CA GLN A 267 25.34 -5.36 -13.07
C GLN A 267 24.16 -5.04 -13.98
N THR A 268 23.02 -4.61 -13.41
CA THR A 268 21.83 -4.22 -14.17
C THR A 268 22.15 -3.01 -15.06
N TYR A 269 22.78 -1.98 -14.49
CA TYR A 269 23.18 -0.79 -15.24
C TYR A 269 24.12 -1.12 -16.41
N LEU A 270 25.16 -1.93 -16.18
CA LEU A 270 26.10 -2.37 -17.22
C LEU A 270 25.43 -3.22 -18.31
N SER A 271 24.38 -3.99 -17.97
CA SER A 271 23.62 -4.77 -18.94
C SER A 271 22.75 -3.91 -19.86
N GLU A 272 22.24 -2.79 -19.34
CA GLU A 272 21.41 -1.84 -20.08
C GLU A 272 22.25 -0.78 -20.82
N HIS A 273 23.51 -0.57 -20.40
CA HIS A 273 24.44 0.41 -20.95
C HIS A 273 25.84 -0.22 -21.16
N PRO A 274 26.02 -1.02 -22.23
CA PRO A 274 27.29 -1.69 -22.51
C PRO A 274 28.36 -0.66 -22.92
N SER A 275 29.17 -0.21 -21.95
CA SER A 275 30.18 0.85 -22.12
C SER A 275 31.62 0.36 -22.16
N GLY A 276 31.87 -0.95 -22.08
CA GLY A 276 33.23 -1.53 -22.04
C GLY A 276 33.99 -1.29 -20.73
N LEU A 277 33.35 -0.65 -19.73
CA LEU A 277 33.92 -0.32 -18.43
C LEU A 277 33.60 -1.42 -17.39
N GLN A 278 34.49 -1.61 -16.40
CA GLN A 278 34.33 -2.62 -15.33
C GLN A 278 33.83 -1.99 -14.02
N PRO A 279 33.05 -2.72 -13.20
CA PRO A 279 32.59 -2.20 -11.91
C PRO A 279 33.76 -2.15 -10.91
N GLY A 280 34.03 -0.96 -10.35
CA GLY A 280 35.03 -0.76 -9.30
C GLY A 280 34.39 -0.68 -7.90
N SER A 281 35.12 -1.10 -6.86
CA SER A 281 34.72 -0.93 -5.45
C SER A 281 35.70 -0.02 -4.70
N THR A 282 35.18 1.00 -4.03
CA THR A 282 35.89 1.80 -3.02
C THR A 282 34.99 2.05 -1.83
#